data_AF-A0A2L1UMS8-F1
#
_entry.id   AF-A0A2L1UMS8-F1
#
_cell.length_a   1.000
_cell.length_b   1.000
_cell.length_c   1.000
_cell.angle_alpha   90.00
_cell.angle_beta   90.00
_cell.angle_gamma   90.00
#
_symmetry.space_group_name_H-M   'P 1'
#
loop_
_entity.id
_entity.type
_entity.pdbx_description
1 polymer ?
#
loop_
_entity_poly.entity_id
_entity_poly.type
_entity_poly.pdbx_seq_one_letter_code
_entity_poly.pdbx_strand_id
1 'polypeptide(L)'
;MDLNKFDEPFAAEDIEWRVQQCGVTSNGKPWAIVLAYVTNRAIMKRLDEVCGKAGWRNEFTAAPDSGVMCGISVKVDDEWITKWDAAENTQVEAVKGGMSGAMKRAAVQWGIGRYLYMLEEGFAEVSTEKRNGWNRAKTKEGKQIFWMPPKLPSWALPSVAETAQPQQTLERSPDEILTDFTSQASDCQNVEELKGIYTPAWNALATSPEHQTKCVEVFKTRGTELKKAA
;
A
#
# COMPACT_ATOMS: atom_id res chain seq x y z
N MET A 1 -23.03 -9.42 -4.10
CA MET A 1 -21.61 -9.76 -4.32
C MET A 1 -21.33 -9.56 -5.80
N ASP A 2 -20.36 -8.74 -6.16
CA ASP A 2 -19.94 -8.52 -7.55
C ASP A 2 -18.50 -9.00 -7.71
N LEU A 3 -18.32 -10.19 -8.28
CA LEU A 3 -17.00 -10.83 -8.36
C LEU A 3 -16.06 -10.16 -9.36
N ASN A 4 -16.57 -9.34 -10.30
CA ASN A 4 -15.72 -8.60 -11.24
C ASN A 4 -14.81 -7.61 -10.50
N LYS A 5 -15.20 -7.18 -9.30
CA LYS A 5 -14.38 -6.33 -8.44
C LYS A 5 -13.09 -6.99 -7.99
N PHE A 6 -12.93 -8.31 -8.10
CA PHE A 6 -11.64 -8.95 -7.84
C PHE A 6 -10.56 -8.55 -8.84
N ASP A 7 -10.93 -8.22 -10.08
CA ASP A 7 -9.98 -7.85 -11.13
C ASP A 7 -9.53 -6.37 -11.02
N GLU A 8 -10.20 -5.55 -10.19
CA GLU A 8 -9.89 -4.12 -10.07
C GLU A 8 -8.45 -3.89 -9.56
N PRO A 9 -7.73 -2.91 -10.15
CA PRO A 9 -6.40 -2.52 -9.68
C PRO A 9 -6.36 -2.14 -8.19
N PHE A 10 -5.18 -2.29 -7.60
CA PHE A 10 -4.92 -1.91 -6.21
C PHE A 10 -4.27 -0.53 -6.17
N ALA A 11 -4.54 0.22 -5.11
CA ALA A 11 -3.79 1.45 -4.84
C ALA A 11 -2.28 1.13 -4.76
N ALA A 12 -1.44 2.08 -5.17
CA ALA A 12 0.01 1.87 -5.22
C ALA A 12 0.61 1.46 -3.85
N GLU A 13 0.01 1.91 -2.75
CA GLU A 13 0.41 1.57 -1.38
C GLU A 13 0.15 0.11 -0.98
N ASP A 14 -0.79 -0.57 -1.65
CA ASP A 14 -1.09 -1.99 -1.43
C ASP A 14 -0.22 -2.91 -2.30
N ILE A 15 0.58 -2.32 -3.19
CA ILE A 15 1.49 -3.02 -4.11
C ILE A 15 2.92 -2.94 -3.59
N GLU A 16 3.49 -4.10 -3.30
CA GLU A 16 4.88 -4.25 -2.91
C GLU A 16 5.73 -4.79 -4.07
N TRP A 17 7.05 -4.63 -3.95
CA TRP A 17 8.00 -5.04 -4.97
C TRP A 17 9.09 -5.93 -4.38
N ARG A 18 9.46 -6.98 -5.10
CA ARG A 18 10.61 -7.83 -4.76
C ARG A 18 11.57 -7.94 -5.93
N VAL A 19 12.86 -8.07 -5.62
CA VAL A 19 13.86 -8.42 -6.61
C VAL A 19 13.68 -9.89 -7.01
N GLN A 20 13.49 -10.13 -8.30
CA GLN A 20 13.55 -11.47 -8.88
C GLN A 20 14.99 -11.82 -9.24
N GLN A 21 15.67 -10.90 -9.92
CA GLN A 21 17.06 -11.06 -10.31
C GLN A 21 17.76 -9.71 -10.33
N CYS A 22 19.04 -9.69 -9.99
CA CYS A 22 19.86 -8.50 -10.10
C CYS A 22 21.31 -8.85 -10.39
N GLY A 23 22.05 -7.86 -10.91
CA GLY A 23 23.45 -8.04 -11.28
C GLY A 23 24.14 -6.74 -11.63
N VAL A 24 25.39 -6.89 -12.07
CA VAL A 24 26.19 -5.82 -12.66
C VAL A 24 26.73 -6.35 -13.97
N THR A 25 26.50 -5.63 -15.07
CA THR A 25 27.02 -6.00 -16.40
C THR A 25 28.54 -5.88 -16.45
N SER A 26 29.16 -6.42 -17.50
CA SER A 26 30.62 -6.35 -17.70
C SER A 26 31.17 -4.93 -17.77
N ASN A 27 30.37 -3.96 -18.26
CA ASN A 27 30.71 -2.54 -18.28
C ASN A 27 30.37 -1.81 -16.96
N GLY A 28 30.03 -2.52 -15.89
CA GLY A 28 29.83 -1.96 -14.56
C GLY A 28 28.44 -1.39 -14.28
N LYS A 29 27.48 -1.51 -15.19
CA LYS A 29 26.12 -0.98 -15.00
C LYS A 29 25.29 -1.95 -14.13
N PRO A 30 24.76 -1.50 -12.97
CA PRO A 30 23.86 -2.32 -12.18
C PRO A 30 22.52 -2.50 -12.90
N TRP A 31 21.81 -3.58 -12.59
CA TRP A 31 20.44 -3.83 -13.04
C TRP A 31 19.69 -4.69 -12.02
N ALA A 32 18.37 -4.53 -11.97
CA ALA A 32 17.48 -5.37 -11.18
C ALA A 32 16.13 -5.52 -11.89
N ILE A 33 15.69 -6.76 -12.05
CA ILE A 33 14.34 -7.12 -12.47
C ILE A 33 13.54 -7.30 -11.18
N VAL A 34 12.44 -6.55 -11.07
CA VAL A 34 11.56 -6.58 -9.92
C VAL A 34 10.16 -7.00 -10.31
N LEU A 35 9.48 -7.69 -9.39
CA LEU A 35 8.11 -8.15 -9.55
C LEU A 35 7.21 -7.45 -8.54
N ALA A 36 6.12 -6.89 -9.03
CA ALA A 36 5.04 -6.36 -8.21
C ALA A 36 4.20 -7.52 -7.65
N TYR A 37 3.73 -7.37 -6.41
CA TYR A 37 2.76 -8.27 -5.81
C TYR A 37 1.91 -7.52 -4.77
N VAL A 38 0.70 -8.02 -4.50
CA VAL A 38 -0.14 -7.52 -3.42
C VAL A 38 0.13 -8.24 -2.11
N THR A 39 -0.06 -7.53 -1.00
CA THR A 39 0.05 -8.14 0.33
C THR A 39 -1.15 -9.02 0.65
N ASN A 40 -1.00 -9.99 1.55
CA ASN A 40 -2.15 -10.78 2.02
C ASN A 40 -3.22 -9.91 2.69
N ARG A 41 -2.82 -8.81 3.33
CA ARG A 41 -3.77 -7.85 3.93
C ARG A 41 -4.65 -7.19 2.88
N ALA A 42 -4.06 -6.78 1.76
CA ALA A 42 -4.79 -6.22 0.62
C ALA A 42 -5.75 -7.27 0.01
N ILE A 43 -5.30 -8.52 -0.12
CA ILE A 43 -6.16 -9.63 -0.57
C ILE A 43 -7.35 -9.85 0.39
N MET A 44 -7.11 -9.94 1.69
CA MET A 44 -8.17 -10.11 2.71
C MET A 44 -9.16 -8.95 2.69
N LYS A 45 -8.66 -7.71 2.57
CA LYS A 45 -9.50 -6.52 2.44
C LYS A 45 -10.39 -6.59 1.21
N ARG A 46 -9.84 -6.94 0.03
CA ARG A 46 -10.62 -7.10 -1.20
C ARG A 46 -11.67 -8.22 -1.08
N LEU A 47 -11.33 -9.34 -0.43
CA LEU A 47 -12.28 -10.42 -0.17
C LEU A 47 -13.41 -9.97 0.77
N ASP A 48 -13.09 -9.24 1.84
CA ASP A 48 -14.06 -8.66 2.76
C ASP A 48 -14.98 -7.65 2.07
N GLU A 49 -14.44 -6.79 1.19
CA GLU A 49 -15.20 -5.78 0.45
C GLU A 49 -16.18 -6.39 -0.56
N VAL A 50 -15.78 -7.47 -1.25
CA VAL A 50 -16.57 -8.08 -2.32
C VAL A 50 -17.57 -9.10 -1.79
N CYS A 51 -17.13 -9.95 -0.86
CA CYS A 51 -17.88 -11.10 -0.36
C CYS A 51 -18.49 -10.87 1.03
N GLY A 52 -18.02 -9.87 1.77
CA GLY A 52 -18.24 -9.79 3.22
C GLY A 52 -17.44 -10.85 3.98
N LYS A 53 -17.17 -10.60 5.26
CA LYS A 53 -16.36 -11.49 6.12
C LYS A 53 -16.85 -12.93 6.20
N ALA A 54 -18.16 -13.16 6.01
CA ALA A 54 -18.76 -14.49 6.03
C ALA A 54 -18.88 -15.14 4.64
N GLY A 55 -18.66 -14.38 3.55
CA GLY A 55 -18.81 -14.84 2.18
C GLY A 55 -17.55 -15.45 1.57
N TRP A 56 -16.44 -15.49 2.32
CA TRP A 56 -15.21 -16.15 1.91
C TRP A 56 -14.55 -16.89 3.07
N ARG A 57 -13.70 -17.85 2.75
CA ARG A 57 -12.79 -18.51 3.69
C ARG A 57 -11.52 -18.96 2.98
N ASN A 58 -10.49 -19.27 3.74
CA ASN A 58 -9.30 -19.93 3.23
C ASN A 58 -8.88 -21.11 4.09
N GLU A 59 -8.30 -22.10 3.44
CA GLU A 59 -7.79 -23.32 4.05
C GLU A 59 -6.35 -23.54 3.59
N PHE A 60 -5.52 -24.13 4.46
CA PHE A 60 -4.13 -24.45 4.16
C PHE A 60 -3.86 -25.93 4.38
N THR A 61 -3.14 -26.55 3.45
CA THR A 61 -2.72 -27.95 3.54
C THR A 61 -1.25 -28.07 3.12
N ALA A 62 -0.60 -29.18 3.49
CA ALA A 62 0.74 -29.48 2.99
C ALA A 62 0.68 -29.81 1.48
N ALA A 63 1.64 -29.29 0.71
CA ALA A 63 1.79 -29.67 -0.69
C ALA A 63 2.46 -31.07 -0.82
N PRO A 64 2.22 -31.81 -1.93
CA PRO A 64 2.71 -33.19 -2.09
C PRO A 64 4.21 -33.38 -1.89
N ASP A 65 5.03 -32.46 -2.42
CA ASP A 65 6.50 -32.57 -2.46
C ASP A 65 7.19 -31.44 -1.70
N SER A 66 6.62 -31.02 -0.56
CA SER A 66 7.00 -29.85 0.26
C SER A 66 6.38 -28.52 -0.19
N GLY A 67 6.27 -27.58 0.76
CA GLY A 67 5.56 -26.31 0.59
C GLY A 67 4.15 -26.35 1.16
N VAL A 68 3.35 -25.35 0.76
CA VAL A 68 2.01 -25.12 1.30
C VAL A 68 1.04 -24.94 0.13
N MET A 69 -0.12 -25.59 0.21
CA MET A 69 -1.27 -25.30 -0.64
C MET A 69 -2.25 -24.40 0.10
N CYS A 70 -2.88 -23.47 -0.63
CA CYS A 70 -3.95 -22.64 -0.11
C CYS A 70 -5.17 -22.77 -1.03
N GLY A 71 -6.32 -23.04 -0.41
CA GLY A 71 -7.63 -22.96 -1.06
C GLY A 71 -8.33 -21.71 -0.60
N ILE A 72 -8.74 -20.84 -1.52
CA ILE A 72 -9.65 -19.72 -1.22
C ILE A 72 -11.03 -20.09 -1.75
N SER A 73 -12.00 -20.12 -0.84
CA SER A 73 -13.39 -20.40 -1.15
C SER A 73 -14.24 -19.14 -1.07
N VAL A 74 -15.12 -18.93 -2.05
CA VAL A 74 -16.11 -17.85 -2.08
C VAL A 74 -17.50 -18.47 -2.20
N LYS A 75 -18.47 -17.94 -1.45
CA LYS A 75 -19.85 -18.43 -1.46
C LYS A 75 -20.65 -17.80 -2.60
N VAL A 76 -21.00 -18.57 -3.63
CA VAL A 76 -21.79 -18.16 -4.80
C VAL A 76 -23.09 -18.97 -4.80
N ASP A 77 -24.25 -18.30 -4.79
CA ASP A 77 -25.57 -18.95 -4.79
C ASP A 77 -25.71 -20.06 -3.73
N ASP A 78 -25.26 -19.75 -2.50
CA ASP A 78 -25.17 -20.65 -1.35
C ASP A 78 -24.20 -21.84 -1.45
N GLU A 79 -23.47 -21.97 -2.55
CA GLU A 79 -22.43 -22.99 -2.76
C GLU A 79 -21.02 -22.44 -2.55
N TRP A 80 -20.12 -23.26 -2.00
CA TRP A 80 -18.71 -22.90 -1.83
C TRP A 80 -17.90 -23.32 -3.04
N ILE A 81 -17.45 -22.35 -3.83
CA ILE A 81 -16.51 -22.59 -4.93
C ILE A 81 -15.11 -22.35 -4.38
N THR A 82 -14.18 -23.30 -4.57
CA THR A 82 -12.81 -23.19 -4.05
C THR A 82 -11.80 -23.21 -5.18
N LYS A 83 -10.82 -22.31 -5.14
CA LYS A 83 -9.67 -22.30 -6.04
C LYS A 83 -8.39 -22.51 -5.25
N TRP A 84 -7.55 -23.42 -5.74
CA TRP A 84 -6.32 -23.84 -5.07
C TRP A 84 -5.09 -23.39 -5.85
N ASP A 85 -4.04 -23.05 -5.10
CA ASP A 85 -2.68 -22.93 -5.63
C ASP A 85 -1.68 -23.27 -4.52
N ALA A 86 -0.41 -23.37 -4.86
CA ALA A 86 0.65 -23.78 -3.94
C ALA A 86 1.86 -22.85 -4.02
N ALA A 87 2.64 -22.79 -2.95
CA ALA A 87 3.95 -22.16 -2.96
C ALA A 87 4.96 -22.97 -2.15
N GLU A 88 6.21 -22.92 -2.59
CA GLU A 88 7.34 -23.44 -1.82
C GLU A 88 7.53 -22.64 -0.52
N ASN A 89 8.11 -23.30 0.48
CA ASN A 89 8.57 -22.61 1.67
C ASN A 89 9.78 -21.72 1.36
N THR A 90 9.81 -20.54 1.95
CA THR A 90 10.92 -19.60 1.76
C THR A 90 12.17 -20.01 2.56
N GLN A 91 13.33 -19.50 2.18
CA GLN A 91 14.57 -19.72 2.95
C GLN A 91 14.59 -18.97 4.29
N VAL A 92 13.81 -17.88 4.39
CA VAL A 92 13.65 -17.06 5.60
C VAL A 92 12.18 -17.08 6.00
N GLU A 93 11.88 -17.37 7.27
CA GLU A 93 10.50 -17.57 7.77
C GLU A 93 9.70 -18.60 6.95
N ALA A 94 10.30 -19.77 6.71
CA ALA A 94 9.85 -20.81 5.77
C ALA A 94 8.33 -21.02 5.68
N VAL A 95 7.68 -21.37 6.79
CA VAL A 95 6.24 -21.67 6.84
C VAL A 95 5.40 -20.44 6.50
N LYS A 96 5.72 -19.28 7.11
CA LYS A 96 4.99 -18.04 6.89
C LYS A 96 5.11 -17.56 5.44
N GLY A 97 6.30 -17.68 4.85
CA GLY A 97 6.53 -17.38 3.44
C GLY A 97 5.77 -18.30 2.51
N GLY A 98 5.77 -19.61 2.78
CA GLY A 98 4.99 -20.61 2.04
C GLY A 98 3.48 -20.34 2.08
N MET A 99 2.92 -20.18 3.29
CA MET A 99 1.49 -19.86 3.46
C MET A 99 1.11 -18.54 2.76
N SER A 100 1.93 -17.50 2.91
CA SER A 100 1.66 -16.20 2.27
C SER A 100 1.74 -16.29 0.76
N GLY A 101 2.74 -16.99 0.23
CA GLY A 101 2.90 -17.23 -1.20
C GLY A 101 1.74 -18.02 -1.79
N ALA A 102 1.31 -19.09 -1.12
CA ALA A 102 0.22 -19.94 -1.57
C ALA A 102 -1.10 -19.17 -1.62
N MET A 103 -1.39 -18.36 -0.59
CA MET A 103 -2.59 -17.52 -0.58
C MET A 103 -2.58 -16.46 -1.70
N LYS A 104 -1.44 -15.78 -1.93
CA LYS A 104 -1.32 -14.82 -3.05
C LYS A 104 -1.61 -15.48 -4.38
N ARG A 105 -1.09 -16.68 -4.60
CA ARG A 105 -1.29 -17.42 -5.84
C ARG A 105 -2.72 -17.93 -6.00
N ALA A 106 -3.34 -18.43 -4.93
CA ALA A 106 -4.75 -18.80 -4.93
C ALA A 106 -5.67 -17.60 -5.22
N ALA A 107 -5.33 -16.41 -4.71
CA ALA A 107 -6.06 -15.17 -4.99
C ALA A 107 -6.01 -14.78 -6.47
N VAL A 108 -4.88 -15.01 -7.15
CA VAL A 108 -4.76 -14.79 -8.61
C VAL A 108 -5.76 -15.64 -9.39
N GLN A 109 -6.09 -16.85 -8.94
CA GLN A 109 -7.11 -17.70 -9.59
C GLN A 109 -8.52 -17.08 -9.53
N TRP A 110 -8.77 -16.21 -8.56
CA TRP A 110 -10.00 -15.41 -8.42
C TRP A 110 -9.97 -14.07 -9.16
N GLY A 111 -8.82 -13.64 -9.70
CA GLY A 111 -8.65 -12.35 -10.39
C GLY A 111 -7.85 -11.34 -9.58
N ILE A 112 -7.77 -11.53 -8.26
CA ILE A 112 -7.14 -10.61 -7.32
C ILE A 112 -5.65 -10.46 -7.62
N GLY A 113 -5.25 -9.26 -8.03
CA GLY A 113 -3.86 -8.94 -8.39
C GLY A 113 -3.36 -9.60 -9.67
N ARG A 114 -4.24 -10.26 -10.46
CA ARG A 114 -3.86 -10.95 -11.70
C ARG A 114 -3.28 -9.99 -12.74
N TYR A 115 -3.79 -8.76 -12.82
CA TYR A 115 -3.30 -7.74 -13.75
C TYR A 115 -1.82 -7.37 -13.52
N LEU A 116 -1.27 -7.59 -12.32
CA LEU A 116 0.16 -7.34 -12.05
C LEU A 116 1.08 -8.24 -12.86
N TYR A 117 0.60 -9.39 -13.34
CA TYR A 117 1.34 -10.27 -14.24
C TYR A 117 1.40 -9.75 -15.68
N MET A 118 0.60 -8.72 -16.02
CA MET A 118 0.64 -8.06 -17.32
C MET A 118 1.61 -6.87 -17.34
N LEU A 119 2.23 -6.54 -16.20
CA LEU A 119 3.31 -5.56 -16.17
C LEU A 119 4.49 -6.11 -16.98
N GLU A 120 4.98 -5.32 -17.92
CA GLU A 120 6.26 -5.60 -18.57
C GLU A 120 7.36 -5.75 -17.52
N GLU A 121 8.38 -6.56 -17.79
CA GLU A 121 9.52 -6.76 -16.87
C GLU A 121 10.15 -5.42 -16.52
N GLY A 122 9.78 -4.89 -15.35
CA GLY A 122 10.20 -3.59 -14.89
C GLY A 122 11.65 -3.64 -14.43
N PHE A 123 12.54 -3.03 -15.22
CA PHE A 123 13.85 -2.67 -14.68
C PHE A 123 13.65 -1.60 -13.62
N ALA A 124 14.04 -1.90 -12.38
CA ALA A 124 14.07 -0.91 -11.32
C ALA A 124 15.11 0.18 -11.63
N GLU A 125 14.89 1.38 -11.09
CA GLU A 125 15.98 2.36 -11.03
C GLU A 125 17.03 1.82 -10.05
N VAL A 126 18.30 1.81 -10.46
CA VAL A 126 19.39 1.10 -9.76
C VAL A 126 20.66 1.94 -9.64
N SER A 127 21.38 1.72 -8.55
CA SER A 127 22.63 2.40 -8.21
C SER A 127 23.57 1.46 -7.46
N THR A 128 24.88 1.60 -7.66
CA THR A 128 25.90 0.95 -6.82
C THR A 128 26.19 1.75 -5.54
N GLU A 129 25.81 3.03 -5.52
CA GLU A 129 25.94 3.92 -4.37
C GLU A 129 24.68 3.91 -3.52
N LYS A 130 24.87 3.95 -2.20
CA LYS A 130 23.77 4.03 -1.23
C LYS A 130 23.05 5.35 -1.39
N ARG A 131 21.72 5.29 -1.56
CA ARG A 131 20.83 6.45 -1.61
C ARG A 131 19.79 6.36 -0.51
N ASN A 132 19.40 7.50 0.05
CA ASN A 132 18.38 7.51 1.10
C ASN A 132 17.02 7.12 0.52
N GLY A 133 16.25 6.29 1.23
CA GLY A 133 14.94 5.79 0.77
C GLY A 133 15.00 4.67 -0.28
N TRP A 134 16.18 4.19 -0.67
CA TRP A 134 16.32 3.11 -1.65
C TRP A 134 16.41 1.74 -0.97
N ASN A 135 15.79 0.73 -1.58
CA ASN A 135 15.90 -0.66 -1.18
C ASN A 135 17.31 -1.19 -1.48
N ARG A 136 17.71 -2.26 -0.78
CA ARG A 136 19.01 -2.91 -0.96
C ARG A 136 18.82 -4.35 -1.46
N ALA A 137 19.64 -4.76 -2.41
CA ALA A 137 19.75 -6.15 -2.86
C ALA A 137 21.21 -6.57 -2.98
N LYS A 138 21.43 -7.89 -3.01
CA LYS A 138 22.76 -8.50 -3.16
C LYS A 138 22.77 -9.34 -4.44
N THR A 139 23.74 -9.11 -5.32
CA THR A 139 23.93 -9.90 -6.53
C THR A 139 24.47 -11.29 -6.19
N LYS A 140 24.47 -12.21 -7.17
CA LYS A 140 25.04 -13.56 -7.00
C LYS A 140 26.53 -13.53 -6.66
N GLU A 141 27.25 -12.54 -7.19
CA GLU A 141 28.67 -12.27 -6.93
C GLU A 141 28.91 -11.55 -5.59
N GLY A 142 27.84 -11.30 -4.83
CA GLY A 142 27.89 -10.71 -3.51
C GLY A 142 28.01 -9.19 -3.45
N LYS A 143 27.94 -8.51 -4.59
CA LYS A 143 27.94 -7.05 -4.66
C LYS A 143 26.60 -6.50 -4.16
N GLN A 144 26.64 -5.36 -3.47
CA GLN A 144 25.43 -4.65 -3.08
C GLN A 144 25.00 -3.70 -4.19
N ILE A 145 23.69 -3.68 -4.45
CA ILE A 145 23.05 -2.67 -5.27
C ILE A 145 21.90 -2.04 -4.48
N PHE A 146 21.57 -0.81 -4.83
CA PHE A 146 20.46 -0.06 -4.31
C PHE A 146 19.45 0.12 -5.42
N TRP A 147 18.16 0.05 -5.10
CA TRP A 147 17.11 0.17 -6.09
C TRP A 147 15.84 0.83 -5.54
N MET A 148 15.05 1.40 -6.44
CA MET A 148 13.71 1.92 -6.11
C MET A 148 12.69 1.28 -7.06
N PRO A 149 11.47 0.98 -6.58
CA PRO A 149 10.42 0.44 -7.45
C PRO A 149 10.16 1.35 -8.66
N PRO A 150 9.89 0.77 -9.84
CA PRO A 150 9.45 1.55 -10.99
C PRO A 150 8.07 2.15 -10.73
N LYS A 151 7.73 3.20 -11.47
CA LYS A 151 6.37 3.75 -11.45
C LYS A 151 5.41 2.78 -12.12
N LEU A 152 4.27 2.52 -11.49
CA LEU A 152 3.20 1.75 -12.11
C LEU A 152 2.60 2.55 -13.28
N PRO A 153 2.29 1.88 -14.41
CA PRO A 153 1.56 2.52 -15.49
C PRO A 153 0.14 2.85 -15.05
N SER A 154 -0.48 3.86 -15.68
CA SER A 154 -1.82 4.35 -15.29
C SER A 154 -2.91 3.28 -15.33
N TRP A 155 -2.83 2.31 -16.25
CA TRP A 155 -3.79 1.21 -16.35
C TRP A 155 -3.70 0.22 -15.17
N ALA A 156 -2.57 0.18 -14.47
CA ALA A 156 -2.31 -0.71 -13.32
C ALA A 156 -2.64 -0.03 -11.98
N LEU A 157 -3.24 1.17 -12.02
CA LEU A 157 -3.73 1.89 -10.86
C LEU A 157 -5.26 2.01 -10.96
N PRO A 158 -5.97 2.19 -9.83
CA PRO A 158 -7.41 2.41 -9.87
C PRO A 158 -7.71 3.59 -10.78
N SER A 159 -8.67 3.41 -11.69
CA SER A 159 -9.21 4.53 -12.45
C SER A 159 -9.70 5.57 -11.44
N VAL A 160 -9.49 6.86 -11.72
CA VAL A 160 -9.95 7.96 -10.85
C VAL A 160 -11.48 8.01 -10.75
N ALA A 161 -12.19 7.08 -11.40
CA ALA A 161 -13.60 6.80 -11.20
C ALA A 161 -13.80 5.76 -10.09
N GLU A 162 -14.38 6.19 -8.96
CA GLU A 162 -15.07 5.36 -7.94
C GLU A 162 -14.31 4.88 -6.68
N THR A 163 -13.23 5.54 -6.28
CA THR A 163 -12.87 5.59 -4.83
C THR A 163 -12.71 7.01 -4.33
N ALA A 164 -13.77 7.78 -4.51
CA ALA A 164 -14.11 8.87 -3.60
C ALA A 164 -15.61 9.14 -3.80
N GLN A 165 -16.41 9.02 -2.74
CA GLN A 165 -17.34 10.13 -2.53
C GLN A 165 -16.43 11.37 -2.54
N PRO A 166 -16.61 12.32 -3.46
CA PRO A 166 -15.81 13.52 -3.42
C PRO A 166 -16.25 14.27 -2.17
N GLN A 167 -15.53 14.07 -1.07
CA GLN A 167 -15.23 15.21 -0.25
C GLN A 167 -14.36 16.07 -1.17
N GLN A 168 -15.00 17.01 -1.84
CA GLN A 168 -14.38 17.95 -2.76
C GLN A 168 -13.16 18.57 -2.06
N THR A 169 -11.97 18.05 -2.32
CA THR A 169 -10.78 18.88 -2.25
C THR A 169 -10.80 19.72 -3.52
N LEU A 170 -11.72 20.70 -3.56
CA LEU A 170 -11.35 21.99 -4.12
C LEU A 170 -9.97 22.30 -3.54
N GLU A 171 -8.99 22.63 -4.38
CA GLU A 171 -7.69 23.10 -3.91
C GLU A 171 -7.95 24.33 -3.03
N ARG A 172 -8.12 24.10 -1.72
CA ARG A 172 -8.40 25.17 -0.77
C ARG A 172 -7.16 26.04 -0.75
N SER A 173 -7.35 27.34 -0.92
CA SER A 173 -6.22 28.26 -0.86
C SER A 173 -5.59 28.18 0.54
N PRO A 174 -4.28 28.51 0.69
CA PRO A 174 -3.65 28.60 2.01
C PRO A 174 -4.42 29.49 2.99
N ASP A 175 -5.08 30.54 2.50
CA ASP A 175 -5.94 31.43 3.30
C ASP A 175 -7.21 30.72 3.81
N GLU A 176 -7.87 29.92 2.97
CA GLU A 176 -9.06 29.15 3.36
C GLU A 176 -8.73 28.08 4.40
N ILE A 177 -7.60 27.40 4.23
CA ILE A 177 -7.11 26.40 5.19
C ILE A 177 -6.81 27.05 6.54
N LEU A 178 -6.14 28.20 6.54
CA LEU A 178 -5.80 28.92 7.76
C LEU A 178 -7.07 29.48 8.45
N THR A 179 -8.03 29.99 7.68
CA THR A 179 -9.29 30.52 8.21
C THR A 179 -10.11 29.41 8.88
N ASP A 180 -10.23 28.27 8.22
CA ASP A 180 -10.95 27.10 8.74
C ASP A 180 -10.28 26.53 9.99
N PHE A 181 -8.95 26.37 9.96
CA PHE A 181 -8.20 25.94 11.14
C PHE A 181 -8.40 26.91 12.32
N THR A 182 -8.39 28.22 12.08
CA THR A 182 -8.60 29.23 13.13
C THR A 182 -10.00 29.12 13.73
N SER A 183 -11.03 28.90 12.91
CA SER A 183 -12.41 28.68 13.38
C SER A 183 -12.53 27.38 14.18
N GLN A 184 -11.96 26.28 13.70
CA GLN A 184 -12.03 24.99 14.41
C GLN A 184 -11.23 25.01 15.72
N ALA A 185 -10.11 25.74 15.75
CA ALA A 185 -9.31 25.92 16.95
C ALA A 185 -10.08 26.65 18.06
N SER A 186 -10.91 27.65 17.73
CA SER A 186 -11.75 28.31 18.74
C SER A 186 -12.78 27.37 19.36
N ASP A 187 -13.27 26.39 18.60
CA ASP A 187 -14.32 25.46 19.06
C ASP A 187 -13.77 24.26 19.85
N CYS A 188 -12.46 24.01 19.76
CA CYS A 188 -11.79 22.95 20.52
C CYS A 188 -11.96 23.18 22.03
N GLN A 189 -12.29 22.11 22.76
CA GLN A 189 -12.53 22.12 24.21
C GLN A 189 -11.30 21.69 25.01
N ASN A 190 -10.35 21.02 24.37
CA ASN A 190 -9.12 20.56 25.01
C ASN A 190 -7.94 20.54 24.03
N VAL A 191 -6.74 20.38 24.59
CA VAL A 191 -5.48 20.43 23.83
C VAL A 191 -5.32 19.22 22.89
N GLU A 192 -6.00 18.11 23.16
CA GLU A 192 -5.92 16.89 22.34
C GLU A 192 -6.70 17.05 21.03
N GLU A 193 -7.91 17.60 21.10
CA GLU A 193 -8.69 18.02 19.92
C GLU A 193 -7.92 19.02 19.06
N LEU A 194 -7.34 20.05 19.70
CA LEU A 194 -6.55 21.07 19.01
C LEU A 194 -5.33 20.47 18.28
N LYS A 195 -4.65 19.48 18.87
CA LYS A 195 -3.55 18.75 18.23
C LYS A 195 -4.02 17.91 17.04
N GLY A 196 -5.22 17.32 17.16
CA GLY A 196 -5.85 16.51 16.13
C GLY A 196 -6.09 17.29 14.84
N ILE A 197 -6.57 18.53 14.94
CA ILE A 197 -6.83 19.39 13.78
C ILE A 197 -5.59 20.15 13.29
N TYR A 198 -4.60 20.38 14.16
CA TYR A 198 -3.36 21.10 13.80
C TYR A 198 -2.50 20.34 12.79
N THR A 199 -2.28 19.04 13.01
CA THR A 199 -1.36 18.26 12.17
C THR A 199 -1.80 18.21 10.70
N PRO A 200 -3.08 17.94 10.39
CA PRO A 200 -3.60 18.02 9.02
C PRO A 200 -3.49 19.43 8.42
N ALA A 201 -3.87 20.48 9.15
CA ALA A 201 -3.82 21.85 8.66
C ALA A 201 -2.38 22.31 8.35
N TRP A 202 -1.42 21.96 9.22
CA TRP A 202 -0.01 22.31 9.05
C TRP A 202 0.61 21.60 7.83
N ASN A 203 0.26 20.33 7.60
CA ASN A 203 0.70 19.58 6.43
C ASN A 203 0.08 20.13 5.13
N ALA A 204 -1.19 20.53 5.16
CA ALA A 204 -1.88 21.12 4.01
C ALA A 204 -1.29 22.48 3.58
N LEU A 205 -0.62 23.18 4.51
CA LEU A 205 0.06 24.45 4.28
C LEU A 205 1.54 24.30 3.88
N ALA A 206 2.05 23.08 3.65
CA ALA A 206 3.47 22.83 3.38
C ALA A 206 4.06 23.61 2.19
N THR A 207 3.22 24.04 1.26
CA THR A 207 3.62 24.85 0.09
C THR A 207 3.69 26.36 0.38
N SER A 208 3.25 26.81 1.56
CA SER A 208 3.26 28.22 1.98
C SER A 208 3.85 28.43 3.39
N PRO A 209 5.15 28.74 3.50
CA PRO A 209 5.82 28.94 4.79
C PRO A 209 5.21 30.05 5.68
N GLU A 210 4.67 31.10 5.06
CA GLU A 210 3.99 32.19 5.78
C GLU A 210 2.75 31.68 6.53
N HIS A 211 1.93 30.86 5.86
CA HIS A 211 0.71 30.32 6.45
C HIS A 211 1.01 29.24 7.48
N GLN A 212 2.08 28.45 7.31
CA GLN A 212 2.55 27.54 8.37
C GLN A 212 2.93 28.30 9.64
N THR A 213 3.56 29.47 9.52
CA THR A 213 3.93 30.30 10.67
C THR A 213 2.68 30.78 11.40
N LYS A 214 1.68 31.31 10.68
CA LYS A 214 0.39 31.74 11.24
C LYS A 214 -0.39 30.58 11.88
N CYS A 215 -0.39 29.40 11.26
CA CYS A 215 -1.01 28.19 11.80
C CYS A 215 -0.37 27.78 13.15
N VAL A 216 0.97 27.85 13.25
CA VAL A 216 1.70 27.59 14.51
C VAL A 216 1.32 28.61 15.59
N GLU A 217 1.17 29.88 15.25
CA GLU A 217 0.79 30.95 16.18
C GLU A 217 -0.60 30.74 16.77
N VAL A 218 -1.58 30.40 15.92
CA VAL A 218 -2.95 30.07 16.34
C VAL A 218 -2.96 28.86 17.27
N PHE A 219 -2.23 27.79 16.92
CA PHE A 219 -2.10 26.60 17.75
C PHE A 219 -1.49 26.92 19.13
N LYS A 220 -0.42 27.72 19.17
CA LYS A 220 0.24 28.12 20.43
C LYS A 220 -0.69 28.94 21.30
N THR A 221 -1.35 29.95 20.71
CA THR A 221 -2.25 30.87 21.43
C THR A 221 -3.41 30.11 22.06
N ARG A 222 -4.14 29.34 21.25
CA ARG A 222 -5.28 28.55 21.72
C ARG A 222 -4.86 27.45 22.68
N GLY A 223 -3.71 26.82 22.44
CA GLY A 223 -3.15 25.81 23.34
C GLY A 223 -2.82 26.37 24.72
N THR A 224 -2.40 27.63 24.82
CA THR A 224 -2.19 28.30 26.11
C THR A 224 -3.51 28.66 26.80
N GLU A 225 -4.53 29.10 26.06
CA GLU A 225 -5.87 29.37 26.60
C GLU A 225 -6.50 28.11 27.19
N LEU A 226 -6.51 27.01 26.44
CA LEU A 226 -7.09 25.74 26.87
C LEU A 226 -6.37 25.15 28.09
N LYS A 227 -5.07 25.37 28.23
CA LYS A 227 -4.30 24.97 29.43
C LYS A 227 -4.56 25.86 30.64
N LYS A 228 -5.03 27.09 30.45
CA LYS A 228 -5.44 27.98 31.55
C LYS A 228 -6.88 27.75 31.99
N ALA A 229 -7.70 27.16 31.12
CA ALA A 229 -9.11 26.86 31.37
C ALA A 229 -9.38 25.44 31.92
N ALA A 230 -8.36 24.55 31.88
CA ALA A 230 -8.37 23.22 32.47
C ALA A 230 -7.77 23.23 33.89
#